data_AF-A0A832ZA21-F1
#
_entry.id   AF-A0A832ZA21-F1
#
_cell.length_a   1.000
_cell.length_b   1.000
_cell.length_c   1.000
_cell.angle_alpha   90.00
_cell.angle_beta   90.00
_cell.angle_gamma   90.00
#
_symmetry.space_group_name_H-M   'P 1'
#
loop_
_entity.id
_entity.type
_entity.pdbx_description
1 polymer ?
#
loop_
_entity_poly.entity_id
_entity_poly.type
_entity_poly.pdbx_seq_one_letter_code
_entity_poly.pdbx_strand_id
1 'polypeptide(L)'
;MAWRDVIGRIFEVVLAKLIEGVDDVEKSANMLIAAADALYSPLKAIDAGFGEARRLASRFSSLAAAVYAHHVLAKAGEDVLRQVVEALEKIVEAYSDKPHPEAKKILEEANVTVELAFAPEPREAVVKSIRDYVEPRQTMLTRRRKVARKPEPQRDVKRILRELGRVNPMLAFTLSNIVNKYLESSR
;
A
#
# COMPACT_ATOMS: atom_id res chain seq x y z
N MET A 1 15.45 -9.72 13.23
CA MET A 1 15.86 -10.19 11.90
C MET A 1 14.68 -10.86 11.22
N ALA A 2 14.11 -11.92 11.83
CA ALA A 2 12.95 -12.67 11.32
C ALA A 2 11.74 -11.85 10.85
N TRP A 3 11.29 -10.83 11.59
CA TRP A 3 10.08 -10.07 11.20
C TRP A 3 10.27 -9.26 9.90
N ARG A 4 11.51 -8.82 9.59
CA ARG A 4 11.80 -8.09 8.35
C ARG A 4 11.66 -9.00 7.13
N ASP A 5 12.13 -10.23 7.24
CA ASP A 5 12.05 -11.24 6.19
C ASP A 5 10.60 -11.71 5.98
N VAL A 6 9.82 -11.80 7.06
CA VAL A 6 8.36 -12.01 7.02
C VAL A 6 7.67 -10.88 6.24
N ILE A 7 7.95 -9.62 6.60
CA ILE A 7 7.37 -8.46 5.88
C ILE A 7 7.81 -8.44 4.42
N GLY A 8 9.08 -8.72 4.12
CA GLY A 8 9.57 -8.80 2.74
C GLY A 8 8.79 -9.81 1.89
N ARG A 9 8.58 -11.02 2.41
CA ARG A 9 7.79 -12.08 1.73
C ARG A 9 6.33 -11.67 1.52
N ILE A 10 5.67 -11.16 2.57
CA ILE A 10 4.28 -10.68 2.46
C ILE A 10 4.19 -9.57 1.41
N PHE A 11 5.11 -8.62 1.44
CA PHE A 11 5.14 -7.49 0.53
C PHE A 11 5.35 -7.92 -0.93
N GLU A 12 6.19 -8.92 -1.18
CA GLU A 12 6.38 -9.48 -2.51
C GLU A 12 5.10 -10.15 -3.05
N VAL A 13 4.39 -10.93 -2.23
CA VAL A 13 3.10 -11.54 -2.59
C VAL A 13 2.03 -10.48 -2.85
N VAL A 14 1.96 -9.45 -2.00
CA VAL A 14 1.06 -8.30 -2.17
C VAL A 14 1.27 -7.66 -3.54
N LEU A 15 2.51 -7.33 -3.90
CA LEU A 15 2.78 -6.68 -5.18
C LEU A 15 2.49 -7.60 -6.37
N ALA A 16 2.80 -8.90 -6.27
CA ALA A 16 2.47 -9.86 -7.31
C ALA A 16 0.96 -9.84 -7.63
N LYS A 17 0.13 -9.97 -6.60
CA LYS A 17 -1.34 -10.00 -6.74
C LYS A 17 -1.92 -8.68 -7.24
N LEU A 18 -1.42 -7.56 -6.72
CA LEU A 18 -1.88 -6.22 -7.14
C LEU A 18 -1.59 -5.95 -8.62
N ILE A 19 -0.45 -6.42 -9.13
CA ILE A 19 -0.04 -6.17 -10.50
C ILE A 19 -0.69 -7.15 -11.49
N GLU A 20 -0.93 -8.41 -11.08
CA GLU A 20 -1.67 -9.38 -11.87
C GLU A 20 -3.14 -8.97 -12.07
N GLY A 21 -3.74 -8.33 -11.06
CA GLY A 21 -5.14 -7.89 -11.09
C GLY A 21 -5.36 -6.46 -11.58
N VAL A 22 -4.38 -5.82 -12.23
CA VAL A 22 -4.38 -4.36 -12.47
C VAL A 22 -5.58 -3.84 -13.27
N ASP A 23 -6.18 -4.68 -14.12
CA ASP A 23 -7.32 -4.33 -14.98
C ASP A 23 -8.69 -4.58 -14.32
N ASP A 24 -8.71 -5.26 -13.16
CA ASP A 24 -9.93 -5.58 -12.42
C ASP A 24 -10.04 -4.65 -11.20
N VAL A 25 -10.96 -3.68 -11.28
CA VAL A 25 -11.19 -2.64 -10.26
C VAL A 25 -11.57 -3.25 -8.92
N GLU A 26 -12.54 -4.16 -8.89
CA GLU A 26 -13.05 -4.74 -7.65
C GLU A 26 -11.98 -5.62 -7.01
N LYS A 27 -11.32 -6.47 -7.80
CA LYS A 27 -10.23 -7.33 -7.30
C LYS A 27 -9.06 -6.50 -6.78
N SER A 28 -8.69 -5.44 -7.49
CA SER A 28 -7.63 -4.51 -7.06
C SER A 28 -7.96 -3.83 -5.74
N ALA A 29 -9.18 -3.32 -5.59
CA ALA A 29 -9.62 -2.64 -4.37
C ALA A 29 -9.66 -3.59 -3.16
N ASN A 30 -10.20 -4.81 -3.34
CA ASN A 30 -10.18 -5.85 -2.31
C ASN A 30 -8.73 -6.21 -1.91
N MET A 31 -7.84 -6.39 -2.90
CA MET A 31 -6.45 -6.74 -2.68
C MET A 31 -5.66 -5.64 -1.95
N LEU A 32 -5.94 -4.37 -2.25
CA LEU A 32 -5.31 -3.22 -1.60
C LEU A 32 -5.66 -3.14 -0.10
N ILE A 33 -6.91 -3.40 0.27
CA ILE A 33 -7.32 -3.45 1.68
C ILE A 33 -6.79 -4.72 2.36
N ALA A 34 -6.85 -5.87 1.67
CA ALA A 34 -6.27 -7.11 2.15
C ALA A 34 -4.77 -6.99 2.42
N ALA A 35 -4.04 -6.28 1.57
CA ALA A 35 -2.63 -5.99 1.74
C ALA A 35 -2.35 -5.19 3.03
N ALA A 36 -3.18 -4.19 3.33
CA ALA A 36 -3.03 -3.40 4.55
C ALA A 36 -3.16 -4.26 5.82
N ASP A 37 -4.16 -5.15 5.85
CA ASP A 37 -4.36 -6.07 6.97
C ASP A 37 -3.27 -7.14 7.05
N ALA A 38 -2.85 -7.71 5.93
CA ALA A 38 -1.79 -8.71 5.87
C ALA A 38 -0.43 -8.13 6.32
N LEU A 39 -0.12 -6.89 5.95
CA LEU A 39 1.11 -6.20 6.36
C LEU A 39 1.08 -5.79 7.84
N TYR A 40 -0.11 -5.53 8.40
CA TYR A 40 -0.27 -5.20 9.81
C TYR A 40 -0.26 -6.43 10.73
N SER A 41 -0.87 -7.54 10.30
CA SER A 41 -1.04 -8.76 11.11
C SER A 41 0.24 -9.24 11.83
N PRO A 42 1.39 -9.45 11.15
CA PRO A 42 2.62 -9.87 11.83
C PRO A 42 3.22 -8.77 12.74
N LEU A 43 2.86 -7.50 12.52
CA LEU A 43 3.35 -6.37 13.32
C LEU A 43 2.53 -6.20 14.61
N LYS A 44 1.27 -6.64 14.65
CA LYS A 44 0.44 -6.58 15.87
C LYS A 44 1.09 -7.33 17.03
N ALA A 45 1.73 -8.48 16.76
CA ALA A 45 2.41 -9.29 17.78
C ALA A 45 3.60 -8.57 18.43
N ILE A 46 4.15 -7.54 17.78
CA ILE A 46 5.28 -6.73 18.29
C ILE A 46 4.85 -5.31 18.65
N ASP A 47 3.55 -4.98 18.60
CA ASP A 47 3.07 -3.65 18.96
C ASP A 47 3.10 -3.48 20.48
N ALA A 48 4.09 -2.72 20.97
CA ALA A 48 4.20 -2.37 22.39
C ALA A 48 3.18 -1.30 22.85
N GLY A 49 2.18 -0.97 22.02
CA GLY A 49 1.11 -0.02 22.33
C GLY A 49 1.42 1.44 21.99
N PHE A 50 2.60 1.73 21.42
CA PHE A 50 3.01 3.09 21.02
C PHE A 50 2.59 3.47 19.59
N GLY A 51 1.82 2.60 18.92
CA GLY A 51 1.33 2.81 17.56
C GLY A 51 2.44 2.78 16.50
N GLU A 52 3.59 2.22 16.82
CA GLU A 52 4.71 2.08 15.87
C GLU A 52 4.41 1.02 14.81
N ALA A 53 3.78 -0.09 15.20
CA ALA A 53 3.33 -1.13 14.28
C ALA A 53 2.35 -0.58 13.24
N ARG A 54 1.37 0.21 13.68
CA ARG A 54 0.40 0.87 12.79
C ARG A 54 1.09 1.85 11.85
N ARG A 55 2.01 2.69 12.35
CA ARG A 55 2.80 3.62 11.53
C ARG A 55 3.64 2.92 10.48
N LEU A 56 4.27 1.79 10.81
CA LEU A 56 5.03 0.98 9.86
C LEU A 56 4.10 0.35 8.81
N ALA A 57 3.00 -0.26 9.25
CA ALA A 57 2.00 -0.84 8.35
C ALA A 57 1.42 0.19 7.38
N SER A 58 1.10 1.41 7.83
CA SER A 58 0.66 2.50 6.95
C SER A 58 1.72 2.86 5.91
N ARG A 59 3.01 2.89 6.26
CA ARG A 59 4.09 3.16 5.29
C ARG A 59 4.22 2.04 4.25
N PHE A 60 4.14 0.77 4.67
CA PHE A 60 4.17 -0.35 3.73
C PHE A 60 2.95 -0.33 2.81
N SER A 61 1.77 -0.07 3.36
CA SER A 61 0.52 0.00 2.59
C SER A 61 0.55 1.16 1.58
N SER A 62 1.04 2.34 1.98
CA SER A 62 1.29 3.47 1.07
C SER A 62 2.32 3.13 -0.02
N LEU A 63 3.38 2.36 0.30
CA LEU A 63 4.37 1.94 -0.68
C LEU A 63 3.74 1.00 -1.72
N ALA A 64 2.96 0.00 -1.28
CA ALA A 64 2.24 -0.91 -2.17
C ALA A 64 1.24 -0.15 -3.07
N ALA A 65 0.47 0.77 -2.48
CA ALA A 65 -0.45 1.64 -3.20
C ALA A 65 0.24 2.50 -4.26
N ALA A 66 1.40 3.09 -3.94
CA ALA A 66 2.16 3.90 -4.90
C ALA A 66 2.73 3.07 -6.06
N VAL A 67 3.19 1.84 -5.80
CA VAL A 67 3.64 0.92 -6.85
C VAL A 67 2.47 0.49 -7.73
N TYR A 68 1.33 0.14 -7.14
CA TYR A 68 0.12 -0.17 -7.89
C TYR A 68 -0.34 1.00 -8.77
N ALA A 69 -0.43 2.21 -8.21
CA ALA A 69 -0.81 3.40 -8.96
C ALA A 69 0.16 3.70 -10.13
N HIS A 70 1.46 3.45 -9.95
CA HIS A 70 2.43 3.55 -11.05
C HIS A 70 2.08 2.62 -12.22
N HIS A 71 1.72 1.37 -11.93
CA HIS A 71 1.32 0.39 -12.94
C HIS A 71 0.00 0.74 -13.61
N VAL A 72 -1.03 1.09 -12.83
CA VAL A 72 -2.35 1.45 -13.35
C VAL A 72 -2.23 2.65 -14.29
N LEU A 73 -1.53 3.71 -13.89
CA LEU A 73 -1.38 4.92 -14.72
C LEU A 73 -0.60 4.63 -16.02
N ALA A 74 0.31 3.65 -16.01
CA ALA A 74 1.06 3.26 -17.19
C ALA A 74 0.24 2.37 -18.15
N LYS A 75 -0.61 1.48 -17.63
CA LYS A 75 -1.30 0.45 -18.43
C LYS A 75 -2.77 0.74 -18.72
N ALA A 76 -3.53 1.15 -17.71
CA ALA A 76 -4.99 1.22 -17.75
C ALA A 76 -5.53 2.67 -17.70
N GLY A 77 -4.72 3.61 -17.22
CA GLY A 77 -5.03 5.04 -17.19
C GLY A 77 -5.65 5.52 -15.89
N GLU A 78 -5.88 6.84 -15.81
CA GLU A 78 -6.36 7.50 -14.58
C GLU A 78 -7.79 7.10 -14.19
N ASP A 79 -8.66 6.82 -15.16
CA ASP A 79 -10.08 6.51 -14.91
C ASP A 79 -10.25 5.23 -14.09
N VAL A 80 -9.43 4.20 -14.35
CA VAL A 80 -9.41 2.97 -13.56
C VAL A 80 -9.02 3.28 -12.11
N LEU A 81 -8.02 4.15 -11.91
CA LEU A 81 -7.60 4.54 -10.58
C LEU A 81 -8.72 5.28 -9.81
N ARG A 82 -9.55 6.07 -10.51
CA ARG A 82 -10.73 6.70 -9.89
C ARG A 82 -11.76 5.67 -9.44
N GLN A 83 -12.08 4.72 -10.30
CA GLN A 83 -13.02 3.65 -9.98
C GLN A 83 -12.53 2.79 -8.80
N VAL A 84 -11.22 2.57 -8.71
CA VAL A 84 -10.61 1.89 -7.56
C VAL A 84 -10.80 2.69 -6.27
N VAL A 85 -10.68 4.03 -6.27
CA VAL A 85 -10.97 4.84 -5.07
C VAL A 85 -12.41 4.65 -4.61
N GLU A 86 -13.38 4.72 -5.52
CA GLU A 86 -14.80 4.54 -5.19
C GLU A 86 -15.08 3.13 -4.63
N ALA A 87 -14.44 2.10 -5.20
CA ALA A 87 -14.55 0.73 -4.72
C ALA A 87 -13.89 0.55 -3.33
N LEU A 88 -12.72 1.17 -3.11
CA LEU A 88 -12.01 1.11 -1.83
C LEU A 88 -12.85 1.68 -0.69
N GLU A 89 -13.51 2.81 -0.90
CA GLU A 89 -14.36 3.45 0.12
C GLU A 89 -15.50 2.52 0.56
N LYS A 90 -16.18 1.88 -0.40
CA LYS A 90 -17.23 0.89 -0.12
C LYS A 90 -16.71 -0.32 0.65
N ILE A 91 -15.52 -0.82 0.29
CA ILE A 91 -14.90 -1.97 0.96
C ILE A 91 -14.48 -1.61 2.38
N VAL A 92 -13.90 -0.43 2.60
CA VAL A 92 -13.50 0.02 3.94
C VAL A 92 -14.71 0.13 4.86
N GLU A 93 -15.84 0.61 4.35
CA GLU A 93 -17.11 0.64 5.11
C GLU A 93 -17.60 -0.78 5.43
N ALA A 94 -17.65 -1.66 4.43
CA ALA A 94 -18.13 -3.05 4.56
C ALA A 94 -17.29 -3.91 5.52
N TYR A 95 -16.02 -3.58 5.70
CA TYR A 95 -15.07 -4.29 6.57
C TYR A 95 -14.59 -3.43 7.73
N SER A 96 -15.31 -2.37 8.11
CA SER A 96 -14.85 -1.36 9.08
C SER A 96 -14.37 -1.91 10.44
N ASP A 97 -14.93 -3.03 10.90
CA ASP A 97 -14.71 -3.61 12.22
C ASP A 97 -14.05 -5.00 12.21
N LYS A 98 -13.66 -5.50 11.02
CA LYS A 98 -13.11 -6.85 10.87
C LYS A 98 -12.02 -6.93 9.79
N PRO A 99 -11.05 -7.85 9.90
CA PRO A 99 -10.06 -8.04 8.85
C PRO A 99 -10.68 -8.51 7.53
N HIS A 100 -10.06 -8.12 6.41
CA HIS A 100 -10.47 -8.54 5.09
C HIS A 100 -10.14 -10.03 4.87
N PRO A 101 -11.07 -10.86 4.38
CA PRO A 101 -10.88 -12.31 4.27
C PRO A 101 -9.72 -12.71 3.34
N GLU A 102 -9.46 -11.92 2.30
CA GLU A 102 -8.35 -12.19 1.37
C GLU A 102 -6.96 -12.00 2.00
N ALA A 103 -6.86 -11.24 3.09
CA ALA A 103 -5.59 -11.05 3.79
C ALA A 103 -5.02 -12.39 4.30
N LYS A 104 -5.91 -13.33 4.67
CA LYS A 104 -5.50 -14.68 5.05
C LYS A 104 -4.79 -15.42 3.92
N LYS A 105 -5.30 -15.32 2.68
CA LYS A 105 -4.68 -15.95 1.49
C LYS A 105 -3.29 -15.39 1.23
N ILE A 106 -3.10 -14.07 1.40
CA ILE A 106 -1.79 -13.42 1.27
C ILE A 106 -0.80 -13.99 2.30
N LEU A 107 -1.22 -14.13 3.55
CA LEU A 107 -0.38 -14.67 4.62
C LEU A 107 -0.01 -16.13 4.38
N GLU A 108 -0.96 -16.96 3.91
CA GLU A 108 -0.74 -18.36 3.55
C GLU A 108 0.28 -18.49 2.41
N GLU A 109 0.13 -17.74 1.32
CA GLU A 109 1.08 -17.75 0.20
C GLU A 109 2.48 -17.23 0.58
N ALA A 110 2.55 -16.30 1.53
CA ALA A 110 3.83 -15.83 2.08
C ALA A 110 4.48 -16.84 3.04
N ASN A 111 3.83 -17.99 3.32
CA ASN A 111 4.21 -18.97 4.33
C ASN A 111 4.36 -18.34 5.72
N VAL A 112 3.36 -17.55 6.11
CA VAL A 112 3.30 -16.84 7.40
C VAL A 112 2.07 -17.28 8.18
N THR A 113 2.29 -17.85 9.35
CA THR A 113 1.20 -18.29 10.25
C THR A 113 1.06 -17.29 11.40
N VAL A 114 0.15 -16.33 11.25
CA VAL A 114 -0.19 -15.34 12.29
C VAL A 114 -1.69 -15.16 12.36
N GLU A 115 -2.19 -14.77 13.53
CA GLU A 115 -3.60 -14.37 13.66
C GLU A 115 -3.87 -13.12 12.82
N LEU A 116 -4.95 -13.16 12.07
CA LEU A 116 -5.31 -12.06 11.20
C LEU A 116 -5.78 -10.87 12.04
N ALA A 117 -5.21 -9.71 11.75
CA ALA A 117 -5.56 -8.48 12.43
C ALA A 117 -5.78 -7.34 11.45
N PHE A 118 -6.60 -6.39 11.89
CA PHE A 118 -6.83 -5.15 11.16
C PHE A 118 -6.49 -3.95 12.04
N ALA A 119 -6.16 -2.85 11.36
CA ALA A 119 -6.08 -1.52 11.95
C ALA A 119 -6.66 -0.52 10.92
N PRO A 120 -7.43 0.49 11.34
CA PRO A 120 -7.95 1.51 10.42
C PRO A 120 -6.84 2.30 9.71
N GLU A 121 -5.76 2.64 10.41
CA GLU A 121 -4.74 3.58 9.92
C GLU A 121 -3.97 3.08 8.68
N PRO A 122 -3.61 1.78 8.56
CA PRO A 122 -3.06 1.24 7.32
C PRO A 122 -4.03 1.29 6.14
N ARG A 123 -5.32 1.04 6.36
CA ARG A 123 -6.34 1.07 5.31
C ARG A 123 -6.61 2.50 4.83
N GLU A 124 -6.75 3.44 5.76
CA GLU A 124 -6.85 4.87 5.44
C GLU A 124 -5.62 5.37 4.67
N ALA A 125 -4.43 4.88 5.01
CA ALA A 125 -3.21 5.21 4.28
C ALA A 125 -3.26 4.74 2.82
N VAL A 126 -3.83 3.56 2.54
CA VAL A 126 -4.08 3.09 1.16
C VAL A 126 -5.01 4.04 0.43
N VAL A 127 -6.21 4.27 0.98
CA VAL A 127 -7.24 5.12 0.36
C VAL A 127 -6.67 6.50 0.05
N LYS A 128 -6.01 7.12 1.04
CA LYS A 128 -5.38 8.43 0.88
C LYS A 128 -4.29 8.42 -0.18
N SER A 129 -3.45 7.39 -0.22
CA SER A 129 -2.35 7.29 -1.19
C SER A 129 -2.87 7.21 -2.62
N ILE A 130 -3.90 6.38 -2.87
CA ILE A 130 -4.51 6.27 -4.20
C ILE A 130 -5.25 7.57 -4.58
N ARG A 131 -6.02 8.14 -3.64
CA ARG A 131 -6.76 9.38 -3.87
C ARG A 131 -5.85 10.55 -4.23
N ASP A 132 -4.67 10.67 -3.62
CA ASP A 132 -3.67 11.71 -3.91
C ASP A 132 -3.20 11.73 -5.39
N TYR A 133 -3.34 10.62 -6.12
CA TYR A 133 -2.99 10.52 -7.55
C TYR A 133 -4.16 10.86 -8.49
N VAL A 134 -5.39 10.77 -8.00
CA VAL A 134 -6.61 11.08 -8.75
C VAL A 134 -7.00 12.56 -8.56
N GLU A 135 -7.04 13.01 -7.32
CA GLU A 135 -7.54 14.33 -6.95
C GLU A 135 -6.43 15.39 -6.98
N PRO A 136 -6.68 16.58 -7.55
CA PRO A 136 -5.74 17.70 -7.43
C PRO A 136 -5.68 18.15 -5.97
N ARG A 137 -4.46 18.22 -5.39
CA ARG A 137 -4.27 18.72 -4.02
C ARG A 137 -4.93 20.07 -3.84
N GLN A 138 -5.91 20.14 -2.93
CA GLN A 138 -6.48 21.42 -2.52
C GLN A 138 -5.39 22.25 -1.84
N THR A 139 -4.93 23.30 -2.52
CA THR A 139 -3.98 24.24 -1.93
C THR A 139 -4.68 25.03 -0.83
N MET A 140 -4.41 24.71 0.44
CA MET A 140 -4.77 25.58 1.55
C MET A 140 -3.89 26.86 1.49
N LEU A 141 -4.45 27.91 0.89
CA LEU A 141 -4.11 29.34 1.04
C LEU A 141 -2.67 29.80 0.72
N THR A 142 -2.47 30.46 -0.44
CA THR A 142 -1.99 31.88 -0.59
C THR A 142 -1.53 32.25 -2.03
N ARG A 143 -2.20 33.26 -2.60
CA ARG A 143 -1.84 34.26 -3.64
C ARG A 143 -1.07 33.94 -4.93
N ARG A 144 -0.61 32.72 -5.23
CA ARG A 144 -0.25 32.34 -6.61
C ARG A 144 -0.80 30.95 -6.89
N ARG A 145 -1.82 30.85 -7.76
CA ARG A 145 -2.31 29.58 -8.32
C ARG A 145 -1.22 28.96 -9.21
N LYS A 146 -0.17 28.41 -8.61
CA LYS A 146 0.54 27.30 -9.22
C LYS A 146 -0.38 26.10 -9.00
N VAL A 147 -0.95 25.58 -10.08
CA VAL A 147 -1.61 24.26 -10.05
C VAL A 147 -0.59 23.31 -9.43
N ALA A 148 -0.89 22.81 -8.23
CA ALA A 148 -0.03 21.82 -7.59
C ALA A 148 0.00 20.62 -8.53
N ARG A 149 1.18 20.30 -9.08
CA ARG A 149 1.33 19.12 -9.92
C ARG A 149 0.93 17.90 -9.09
N LYS A 150 0.15 17.00 -9.70
CA LYS A 150 -0.15 15.71 -9.08
C LYS A 150 1.17 15.02 -8.71
N PRO A 151 1.24 14.38 -7.53
CA PRO A 151 2.44 13.63 -7.16
C PRO A 151 2.69 12.53 -8.20
N GLU A 152 3.94 12.38 -8.62
CA GLU A 152 4.34 11.25 -9.46
C GLU A 152 4.54 10.03 -8.55
N PRO A 153 3.83 8.91 -8.74
CA PRO A 153 3.92 7.74 -7.85
C PRO A 153 5.36 7.24 -7.68
N GLN A 154 6.17 7.30 -8.73
CA GLN A 154 7.59 6.91 -8.68
C GLN A 154 8.42 7.76 -7.70
N ARG A 155 8.07 9.06 -7.53
CA ARG A 155 8.74 9.93 -6.56
C ARG A 155 8.34 9.57 -5.14
N ASP A 156 7.08 9.22 -4.92
CA ASP A 156 6.60 8.76 -3.61
C ASP A 156 7.21 7.41 -3.22
N VAL A 157 7.33 6.46 -4.13
CA VAL A 157 8.06 5.22 -3.91
C VAL A 157 9.48 5.50 -3.41
N LYS A 158 10.24 6.35 -4.13
CA LYS A 158 11.60 6.74 -3.73
C LYS A 158 11.63 7.46 -2.39
N ARG A 159 10.65 8.32 -2.11
CA ARG A 159 10.53 9.05 -0.84
C ARG A 159 10.26 8.12 0.33
N ILE A 160 9.27 7.22 0.21
CA ILE A 160 8.88 6.28 1.26
C ILE A 160 10.04 5.32 1.56
N LEU A 161 10.70 4.77 0.53
CA LEU A 161 11.89 3.92 0.72
C LEU A 161 13.03 4.66 1.43
N ARG A 162 13.26 5.95 1.11
CA ARG A 162 14.26 6.76 1.81
C ARG A 162 13.88 7.02 3.27
N GLU A 163 12.62 7.34 3.54
CA GLU A 163 12.11 7.55 4.90
C GLU A 163 12.18 6.27 5.74
N LEU A 164 11.87 5.12 5.14
CA LEU A 164 12.06 3.80 5.73
C LEU A 164 13.55 3.52 5.98
N GLY A 165 14.43 3.85 5.03
CA GLY A 165 15.87 3.62 5.14
C GLY A 165 16.54 4.39 6.27
N ARG A 166 15.98 5.55 6.68
CA ARG A 166 16.46 6.29 7.85
C ARG A 166 16.19 5.59 9.18
N VAL A 167 15.12 4.79 9.25
CA VAL A 167 14.69 4.09 10.46
C VAL A 167 15.16 2.63 10.44
N ASN A 168 15.11 1.99 9.28
CA ASN A 168 15.38 0.56 9.09
C ASN A 168 16.04 0.32 7.72
N PRO A 169 17.37 0.56 7.60
CA PRO A 169 18.11 0.48 6.34
C PRO A 169 17.99 -0.89 5.64
N MET A 170 18.10 -1.97 6.41
CA MET A 170 18.06 -3.34 5.86
C MET A 170 16.70 -3.66 5.24
N LEU A 171 15.60 -3.31 5.92
CA LEU A 171 14.27 -3.54 5.37
C LEU A 171 14.02 -2.66 4.13
N ALA A 172 14.47 -1.41 4.15
CA ALA A 172 14.36 -0.53 2.99
C ALA A 172 15.13 -1.05 1.78
N PHE A 173 16.30 -1.65 1.98
CA PHE A 173 17.06 -2.32 0.92
C PHE A 173 16.28 -3.51 0.33
N THR A 174 15.76 -4.41 1.16
CA THR A 174 14.94 -5.56 0.71
C THR A 174 13.72 -5.09 -0.07
N LEU A 175 12.95 -4.15 0.48
CA LEU A 175 11.77 -3.60 -0.19
C LEU A 175 12.13 -2.89 -1.48
N SER A 176 13.25 -2.16 -1.53
CA SER A 176 13.72 -1.53 -2.76
C SER A 176 14.00 -2.56 -3.87
N ASN A 177 14.62 -3.69 -3.55
CA ASN A 177 14.88 -4.74 -4.54
C ASN A 177 13.58 -5.34 -5.08
N ILE A 178 12.63 -5.64 -4.19
CA ILE A 178 11.30 -6.14 -4.57
C ILE A 178 10.58 -5.11 -5.46
N VAL A 179 10.53 -3.85 -5.03
CA VAL A 179 9.85 -2.78 -5.77
C VAL A 179 10.48 -2.56 -7.14
N ASN A 180 11.80 -2.54 -7.26
CA ASN A 180 12.48 -2.33 -8.54
C ASN A 180 12.15 -3.44 -9.55
N LYS A 181 12.12 -4.72 -9.10
CA LYS A 181 11.68 -5.86 -9.92
C LYS A 181 10.29 -5.62 -10.53
N TYR A 182 9.36 -5.05 -9.76
CA TYR A 182 8.02 -4.76 -10.23
C TYR A 182 7.91 -3.44 -11.02
N LEU A 183 8.72 -2.42 -10.75
CA LEU A 183 8.70 -1.20 -11.56
C LEU A 183 9.30 -1.43 -12.95
N GLU A 184 10.30 -2.30 -13.08
CA GLU A 184 10.88 -2.63 -14.38
C GLU A 184 9.90 -3.37 -15.29
N SER A 185 8.98 -4.17 -14.74
CA SER A 185 7.94 -4.86 -15.53
C SER A 185 6.79 -3.96 -16.02
N SER A 186 6.82 -2.67 -15.67
CA SER A 186 5.86 -1.65 -16.15
C SER A 186 6.36 -0.85 -17.36
N ARG A 187 7.62 -1.04 -17.77
CA ARG A 187 8.20 -0.43 -18.96
C ARG A 187 7.96 -1.30 -20.19
#